data_AF-A0A453NEV4-F1
#
_entry.id   AF-A0A453NEV4-F1
#
_cell.length_a   1.000
_cell.length_b   1.000
_cell.length_c   1.000
_cell.angle_alpha   90.00
_cell.angle_beta   90.00
_cell.angle_gamma   90.00
#
_symmetry.space_group_name_H-M   'P 1'
#
loop_
_entity.id
_entity.type
_entity.pdbx_description
1 polymer ?
#
loop_
_entity_poly.entity_id
_entity_poly.type
_entity_poly.pdbx_seq_one_letter_code
_entity_poly.pdbx_strand_id
1 'polypeptide(L)'
;MYRDDDLDETFASQSQFEEGQNQFLDVGGGDPQFDVENFLNNLRNLFYSSNDNANSSKDPCFFGQRAPLSPKKATSRCNHGYFSDLLKKIPPSRLDVIKTYGCSFILDFECNSVPRGFAQWIAGKVNPPIGDIVLDNKVIPMSPESFHLLLGLPLGGTSVLFDSEVTKVVFLNIIGEPTLPSIKWFGLRMLKPDISDIDFLRCFLLVAFATVLCPNSNIYPNTKYLGILIDPTQVTNYGLSKFVFDCLM
;
A
#
# COMPACT_ATOMS: atom_id res chain seq x y z
N MET A 1 -9.67 57.19 30.65
CA MET A 1 -10.13 56.96 32.05
C MET A 1 -11.63 57.17 32.02
N TYR A 2 -12.38 56.23 32.61
CA TYR A 2 -13.77 55.91 32.26
C TYR A 2 -13.99 55.39 30.83
N ARG A 3 -15.05 54.63 30.56
CA ARG A 3 -15.60 53.33 31.06
C ARG A 3 -16.87 53.10 30.18
N ASP A 4 -17.55 51.97 30.38
CA ASP A 4 -18.83 51.60 29.77
C ASP A 4 -18.70 51.22 28.26
N ASP A 5 -19.44 50.28 27.69
CA ASP A 5 -20.32 49.22 28.21
C ASP A 5 -19.63 47.84 27.93
N ASP A 6 -20.19 46.61 27.98
CA ASP A 6 -21.51 46.04 28.31
C ASP A 6 -21.32 44.57 28.77
N LEU A 7 -22.28 43.96 29.50
CA LEU A 7 -22.59 42.51 29.60
C LEU A 7 -23.74 42.29 30.60
N ASP A 8 -24.96 41.97 30.12
CA ASP A 8 -26.08 41.54 30.97
C ASP A 8 -27.01 40.53 30.24
N GLU A 9 -28.03 40.04 30.97
CA GLU A 9 -29.16 39.18 30.56
C GLU A 9 -28.92 37.66 30.42
N THR A 10 -28.79 37.03 31.59
CA THR A 10 -29.78 36.06 32.12
C THR A 10 -30.94 35.65 31.19
N PHE A 11 -31.19 34.35 31.01
CA PHE A 11 -32.54 33.75 31.18
C PHE A 11 -32.48 32.20 31.24
N ALA A 12 -33.41 31.60 31.98
CA ALA A 12 -33.50 30.16 32.22
C ALA A 12 -34.61 29.48 31.38
N SER A 13 -34.51 28.17 31.15
CA SER A 13 -35.63 27.21 31.27
C SER A 13 -35.19 25.75 31.01
N GLN A 14 -35.85 24.82 31.69
CA GLN A 14 -35.76 23.36 31.44
C GLN A 14 -36.80 22.93 30.41
N SER A 15 -36.50 21.91 29.61
CA SER A 15 -37.51 20.97 29.10
C SER A 15 -36.90 19.60 28.78
N GLN A 16 -37.71 18.56 28.94
CA GLN A 16 -37.31 17.15 28.91
C GLN A 16 -37.34 16.59 27.48
N PHE A 17 -36.50 15.60 27.16
CA PHE A 17 -36.80 14.60 26.14
C PHE A 17 -36.19 13.22 26.48
N GLU A 18 -37.09 12.32 26.92
CA GLU A 18 -37.12 10.86 26.75
C GLU A 18 -35.81 10.05 26.71
N GLU A 19 -35.50 9.37 27.83
CA GLU A 19 -34.64 8.18 27.84
C GLU A 19 -35.36 6.97 27.21
N GLY A 20 -35.27 6.85 25.89
CA GLY A 20 -35.68 5.66 25.15
C GLY A 20 -34.71 4.50 25.35
N GLN A 21 -35.18 3.40 25.94
CA GLN A 21 -34.40 2.16 26.10
C GLN A 21 -33.95 1.60 24.74
N ASN A 22 -32.65 1.52 24.51
CA ASN A 22 -32.08 0.66 23.47
C ASN A 22 -31.22 -0.43 24.09
N GLN A 23 -31.80 -1.63 24.18
CA GLN A 23 -31.06 -2.86 24.43
C GLN A 23 -30.15 -3.11 23.23
N PHE A 24 -28.88 -2.70 23.32
CA PHE A 24 -27.89 -3.20 22.38
C PHE A 24 -27.60 -4.65 22.72
N LEU A 25 -27.92 -5.54 21.79
CA LEU A 25 -27.63 -6.96 21.91
C LEU A 25 -26.12 -7.15 22.00
N ASP A 26 -25.69 -7.86 23.05
CA ASP A 26 -24.33 -8.33 23.22
C ASP A 26 -24.02 -9.39 22.15
N VAL A 27 -23.59 -8.94 20.98
CA VAL A 27 -23.05 -9.78 19.93
C VAL A 27 -21.54 -9.81 20.12
N GLY A 28 -21.09 -10.81 20.88
CA GLY A 28 -19.68 -11.17 21.02
C GLY A 28 -19.07 -11.59 19.68
N GLY A 29 -18.77 -10.61 18.84
CA GLY A 29 -17.98 -10.74 17.63
C GLY A 29 -16.55 -10.30 17.91
N GLY A 30 -15.74 -11.19 18.49
CA GLY A 30 -14.30 -11.05 18.36
C GLY A 30 -13.95 -11.15 16.88
N ASP A 31 -13.15 -10.21 16.35
CA ASP A 31 -12.70 -10.26 14.96
C ASP A 31 -12.16 -11.66 14.66
N PRO A 32 -12.55 -12.30 13.53
CA PRO A 32 -12.07 -13.62 13.18
C PRO A 32 -10.56 -13.55 12.99
N GLN A 33 -9.82 -14.00 14.01
CA GLN A 33 -8.38 -13.83 14.09
C GLN A 33 -7.73 -14.46 12.87
N PHE A 34 -7.09 -13.62 12.06
CA PHE A 34 -6.54 -14.00 10.77
C PHE A 34 -5.49 -15.11 10.94
N ASP A 35 -5.85 -16.32 10.52
CA ASP A 35 -5.01 -17.51 10.69
C ASP A 35 -3.85 -17.50 9.71
N VAL A 36 -2.73 -16.95 10.19
CA VAL A 36 -1.44 -16.82 9.52
C VAL A 36 -0.96 -18.16 8.94
N GLU A 37 -1.05 -19.24 9.73
CA GLU A 37 -0.55 -20.55 9.30
C GLU A 37 -1.46 -21.16 8.24
N ASN A 38 -2.78 -21.08 8.40
CA ASN A 38 -3.71 -21.53 7.38
C ASN A 38 -3.53 -20.73 6.07
N PHE A 39 -3.36 -19.41 6.13
CA PHE A 39 -3.07 -18.58 4.95
C PHE A 39 -1.76 -19.00 4.24
N LEU A 40 -0.65 -19.11 4.97
CA LEU A 40 0.64 -19.51 4.41
C LEU A 40 0.63 -20.95 3.86
N ASN A 41 -0.05 -21.88 4.54
CA ASN A 41 -0.18 -23.26 4.07
C ASN A 41 -1.11 -23.37 2.85
N ASN A 42 -2.17 -22.57 2.75
CA ASN A 42 -3.00 -22.49 1.55
C ASN A 42 -2.21 -21.95 0.35
N LEU A 43 -1.41 -20.89 0.54
CA LEU A 43 -0.49 -20.39 -0.50
C LEU A 43 0.49 -21.46 -0.97
N ARG A 44 1.21 -22.12 -0.05
CA ARG A 44 2.15 -23.21 -0.38
C ARG A 44 1.44 -24.32 -1.17
N ASN A 45 0.36 -24.86 -0.63
CA ASN A 45 -0.38 -25.97 -1.25
C ASN A 45 -0.88 -25.61 -2.64
N LEU A 46 -1.29 -24.36 -2.87
CA LEU A 46 -1.75 -23.89 -4.16
C LEU A 46 -0.65 -23.85 -5.23
N PHE A 47 0.53 -23.32 -4.89
CA PHE A 47 1.65 -23.26 -5.83
C PHE A 47 2.28 -24.64 -6.08
N TYR A 48 2.32 -25.53 -5.07
CA TYR A 48 2.76 -26.91 -5.27
C TYR A 48 1.80 -27.69 -6.19
N SER A 49 0.48 -27.65 -5.95
CA SER A 49 -0.50 -28.36 -6.80
C SER A 49 -0.53 -27.89 -8.26
N SER A 50 0.01 -26.70 -8.56
CA SER A 50 0.06 -26.17 -9.93
C SER A 50 1.23 -26.74 -10.76
N ASN A 51 2.27 -27.27 -10.13
CA ASN A 51 3.46 -27.78 -10.83
C ASN A 51 3.27 -29.20 -11.39
N ASP A 52 2.48 -30.05 -10.73
CA ASP A 52 2.27 -31.45 -11.15
C ASP A 52 1.44 -31.56 -12.44
N ASN A 53 0.59 -30.58 -12.73
CA ASN A 53 -0.25 -30.55 -13.93
C ASN A 53 0.46 -30.01 -15.19
N ALA A 54 1.74 -29.63 -15.11
CA ALA A 54 2.50 -29.12 -16.27
C ALA A 54 2.80 -30.19 -17.35
N ASN A 55 2.58 -31.49 -17.06
CA ASN A 55 2.99 -32.60 -17.91
C ASN A 55 1.88 -33.58 -18.32
N SER A 56 0.59 -33.18 -18.34
CA SER A 56 -0.43 -33.93 -19.10
C SER A 56 -1.73 -33.15 -19.33
N SER A 57 -1.82 -32.42 -20.46
CA SER A 57 -3.01 -32.51 -21.32
C SER A 57 -2.75 -31.91 -22.69
N LYS A 58 -2.83 -32.73 -23.74
CA LYS A 58 -3.15 -32.28 -25.08
C LYS A 58 -4.62 -32.60 -25.29
N ASP A 59 -5.46 -31.59 -25.57
CA ASP A 59 -6.64 -31.82 -26.40
C ASP A 59 -7.10 -30.53 -27.11
N PRO A 60 -7.62 -30.62 -28.35
CA PRO A 60 -8.01 -29.46 -29.15
C PRO A 60 -9.52 -29.22 -29.16
N CYS A 61 -9.96 -27.98 -29.00
CA CYS A 61 -11.34 -27.59 -29.31
C CYS A 61 -11.39 -26.27 -30.10
N PHE A 62 -11.56 -26.39 -31.42
CA PHE A 62 -12.05 -25.31 -32.27
C PHE A 62 -13.56 -25.15 -32.04
N PHE A 63 -14.02 -23.93 -31.75
CA PHE A 63 -15.38 -23.52 -32.10
C PHE A 63 -15.37 -22.07 -32.59
N GLY A 64 -15.89 -21.86 -33.80
CA GLY A 64 -15.98 -20.53 -34.40
C GLY A 64 -17.13 -19.73 -33.82
N GLN A 65 -16.83 -18.73 -33.00
CA GLN A 65 -17.72 -17.61 -32.69
C GLN A 65 -16.92 -16.30 -32.81
N ARG A 66 -17.60 -15.18 -33.09
CA ARG A 66 -16.94 -13.88 -33.33
C ARG A 66 -15.95 -13.56 -32.22
N ALA A 67 -14.72 -13.24 -32.60
CA ALA A 67 -13.67 -12.86 -31.67
C ALA A 67 -14.18 -11.76 -30.72
N PRO A 68 -14.22 -11.99 -29.39
CA PRO A 68 -14.41 -10.91 -28.44
C PRO A 68 -13.31 -9.88 -28.68
N LEU A 69 -13.62 -8.59 -28.55
CA LEU A 69 -12.61 -7.54 -28.53
C LEU A 69 -11.57 -7.94 -27.48
N SER A 70 -10.32 -8.17 -27.92
CA SER A 70 -9.27 -8.70 -27.05
C SER A 70 -9.23 -7.87 -25.76
N PRO A 71 -9.33 -8.47 -24.56
CA PRO A 71 -9.40 -7.73 -23.31
C PRO A 71 -8.31 -6.66 -23.28
N LYS A 72 -8.67 -5.42 -22.93
CA LYS A 72 -7.70 -4.32 -22.82
C LYS A 72 -6.57 -4.79 -21.92
N LYS A 73 -5.39 -4.96 -22.52
CA LYS A 73 -4.27 -5.68 -21.91
C LYS A 73 -3.89 -4.97 -20.62
N ALA A 74 -4.06 -5.64 -19.47
CA ALA A 74 -3.56 -5.12 -18.20
C ALA A 74 -2.06 -4.83 -18.32
N THR A 75 -1.66 -3.62 -17.93
CA THR A 75 -0.27 -3.15 -17.90
C THR A 75 0.02 -2.57 -16.54
N SER A 76 0.85 -3.25 -15.74
CA SER A 76 1.37 -2.66 -14.51
C SER A 76 2.48 -1.67 -14.81
N ARG A 77 2.57 -0.62 -13.99
CA ARG A 77 3.71 0.31 -13.95
C ARG A 77 4.68 -0.01 -12.80
N CYS A 78 4.46 -1.11 -12.08
CA CYS A 78 5.43 -1.67 -11.14
C CYS A 78 6.78 -1.83 -11.85
N ASN A 79 7.82 -1.23 -11.28
CA ASN A 79 9.15 -1.13 -11.86
C ASN A 79 10.19 -1.72 -10.89
N HIS A 80 9.95 -2.97 -10.49
CA HIS A 80 10.84 -3.77 -9.65
C HIS A 80 12.28 -3.80 -10.17
N GLY A 81 12.48 -3.83 -11.50
CA GLY A 81 13.80 -3.79 -12.12
C GLY A 81 14.58 -2.52 -11.78
N TYR A 82 13.96 -1.35 -11.96
CA TYR A 82 14.57 -0.07 -11.56
C TYR A 82 14.82 0.00 -10.05
N PHE A 83 13.89 -0.52 -9.23
CA PHE A 83 14.07 -0.55 -7.78
C PHE A 83 15.25 -1.45 -7.37
N SER A 84 15.34 -2.67 -7.91
CA SER A 84 16.45 -3.60 -7.70
C SER A 84 17.80 -3.00 -8.16
N ASP A 85 17.83 -2.31 -9.29
CA ASP A 85 19.02 -1.62 -9.80
C ASP A 85 19.42 -0.39 -9.00
N LEU A 86 18.52 0.16 -8.18
CA LEU A 86 18.84 1.16 -7.18
C LEU A 86 19.35 0.51 -5.88
N LEU A 87 18.68 -0.53 -5.37
CA LEU A 87 19.11 -1.28 -4.17
C LEU A 87 20.57 -1.74 -4.28
N LYS A 88 20.98 -2.29 -5.43
CA LYS A 88 22.37 -2.69 -5.73
C LYS A 88 23.41 -1.56 -5.66
N LYS A 89 22.97 -0.29 -5.69
CA LYS A 89 23.82 0.91 -5.66
C LYS A 89 23.80 1.62 -4.31
N ILE A 90 22.90 1.24 -3.39
CA ILE A 90 22.87 1.80 -2.04
C ILE A 90 24.10 1.28 -1.27
N PRO A 91 24.94 2.16 -0.68
CA PRO A 91 26.07 1.74 0.14
C PRO A 91 25.59 0.92 1.36
N PRO A 92 26.35 -0.10 1.82
CA PRO A 92 25.94 -0.92 2.97
C PRO A 92 25.57 -0.10 4.22
N SER A 93 26.32 0.97 4.53
CA SER A 93 26.04 1.86 5.65
C SER A 93 24.67 2.57 5.58
N ARG A 94 24.13 2.76 4.38
CA ARG A 94 22.79 3.34 4.18
C ARG A 94 21.69 2.27 4.28
N LEU A 95 22.00 0.98 4.11
CA LEU A 95 21.05 -0.10 4.40
C LEU A 95 20.74 -0.18 5.90
N ASP A 96 21.72 0.14 6.75
CA ASP A 96 21.51 0.14 8.20
C ASP A 96 20.53 1.24 8.64
N VAL A 97 20.53 2.41 7.98
CA VAL A 97 19.51 3.46 8.17
C VAL A 97 18.10 2.90 7.93
N ILE A 98 17.90 2.15 6.85
CA ILE A 98 16.60 1.55 6.50
C ILE A 98 16.15 0.57 7.60
N LYS A 99 17.08 -0.23 8.14
CA LYS A 99 16.81 -1.15 9.25
C LYS A 99 16.49 -0.43 10.56
N THR A 100 17.24 0.62 10.89
CA THR A 100 17.05 1.44 12.10
C THR A 100 15.64 2.04 12.19
N TYR A 101 15.08 2.46 11.06
CA TYR A 101 13.72 3.00 10.98
C TYR A 101 12.64 1.94 10.67
N GLY A 102 12.95 0.65 10.81
CA GLY A 102 11.97 -0.44 10.68
C GLY A 102 11.52 -0.75 9.24
N CYS A 103 12.21 -0.22 8.23
CA CYS A 103 11.86 -0.38 6.81
C CYS A 103 12.50 -1.60 6.13
N SER A 104 13.06 -2.54 6.91
CA SER A 104 13.73 -3.75 6.41
C SER A 104 12.87 -4.55 5.44
N PHE A 105 11.56 -4.60 5.65
CA PHE A 105 10.58 -5.31 4.80
C PHE A 105 10.62 -4.89 3.31
N ILE A 106 11.12 -3.69 3.01
CA ILE A 106 11.28 -3.19 1.63
C ILE A 106 12.56 -3.75 0.98
N LEU A 107 13.58 -4.08 1.77
CA LEU A 107 14.84 -4.67 1.30
C LEU A 107 14.67 -6.12 0.87
N ASP A 108 13.81 -6.87 1.57
CA ASP A 108 13.54 -8.29 1.33
C ASP A 108 12.67 -8.53 0.07
N PHE A 109 12.36 -7.47 -0.70
CA PHE A 109 11.56 -7.52 -1.92
C PHE A 109 12.35 -8.07 -3.12
N GLU A 110 12.75 -9.34 -3.06
CA GLU A 110 13.39 -10.08 -4.16
C GLU A 110 12.39 -10.47 -5.27
N CYS A 111 11.76 -9.47 -5.89
CA CYS A 111 10.89 -9.69 -7.03
C CYS A 111 11.71 -9.96 -8.30
N ASN A 112 12.04 -11.22 -8.54
CA ASN A 112 12.42 -11.70 -9.87
C ASN A 112 11.31 -11.40 -10.89
N SER A 113 11.68 -11.18 -12.15
CA SER A 113 10.73 -10.79 -13.21
C SER A 113 9.59 -11.80 -13.35
N VAL A 114 8.41 -11.42 -12.87
CA VAL A 114 7.21 -12.28 -12.92
C VAL A 114 6.80 -12.44 -14.38
N PRO A 115 6.74 -13.69 -14.92
CA PRO A 115 6.34 -13.90 -16.31
C PRO A 115 4.97 -13.28 -16.58
N ARG A 116 4.88 -12.42 -17.60
CA ARG A 116 3.67 -11.64 -17.88
C ARG A 116 2.40 -12.50 -18.01
N GLY A 117 2.50 -13.68 -18.62
CA GLY A 117 1.39 -14.62 -18.74
C GLY A 117 0.89 -15.13 -17.38
N PHE A 118 1.79 -15.37 -16.42
CA PHE A 118 1.44 -15.77 -15.06
C PHE A 118 0.76 -14.64 -14.29
N ALA A 119 1.31 -13.42 -14.34
CA ALA A 119 0.66 -12.25 -13.73
C ALA A 119 -0.75 -11.99 -14.30
N GLN A 120 -0.94 -12.20 -15.61
CA GLN A 120 -2.25 -12.09 -16.27
C GLN A 120 -3.20 -13.23 -15.87
N TRP A 121 -2.68 -14.45 -15.67
CA TRP A 121 -3.47 -15.59 -15.19
C TRP A 121 -3.95 -15.36 -13.75
N ILE A 122 -3.09 -14.90 -12.84
CA ILE A 122 -3.47 -14.51 -11.47
C ILE A 122 -4.54 -13.40 -11.50
N ALA A 123 -4.34 -12.34 -12.30
CA ALA A 123 -5.32 -11.27 -12.43
C ALA A 123 -6.69 -11.76 -12.95
N GLY A 124 -6.72 -12.80 -13.78
CA GLY A 124 -7.95 -13.46 -14.24
C GLY A 124 -8.62 -14.38 -13.21
N LYS A 125 -8.02 -14.56 -12.03
CA LYS A 125 -8.53 -15.34 -10.90
C LYS A 125 -8.96 -14.46 -9.71
N VAL A 126 -8.72 -13.15 -9.76
CA VAL A 126 -9.23 -12.19 -8.78
C VAL A 126 -10.74 -12.01 -8.94
N ASN A 127 -11.49 -12.08 -7.84
CA ASN A 127 -12.92 -11.82 -7.76
C ASN A 127 -13.16 -10.31 -7.52
N PRO A 128 -13.52 -9.49 -8.52
CA PRO A 128 -13.39 -8.03 -8.41
C PRO A 128 -14.22 -7.35 -7.30
N PRO A 129 -15.44 -7.80 -6.96
CA PRO A 129 -16.20 -7.25 -5.82
C PRO A 129 -15.55 -7.38 -4.43
N ILE A 130 -14.65 -8.35 -4.22
CA ILE A 130 -14.05 -8.62 -2.90
C ILE A 130 -12.51 -8.60 -2.90
N GLY A 131 -11.87 -8.69 -4.07
CA GLY A 131 -10.41 -8.67 -4.21
C GLY A 131 -9.72 -10.03 -4.05
N ASP A 132 -10.39 -11.02 -3.47
CA ASP A 132 -9.83 -12.37 -3.25
C ASP A 132 -9.42 -13.09 -4.54
N ILE A 133 -8.35 -13.90 -4.46
CA ILE A 133 -7.94 -14.77 -5.56
C ILE A 133 -8.67 -16.12 -5.41
N VAL A 134 -9.55 -16.42 -6.36
CA VAL A 134 -10.38 -17.63 -6.38
C VAL A 134 -9.79 -18.64 -7.37
N LEU A 135 -9.35 -19.78 -6.86
CA LEU A 135 -8.69 -20.84 -7.61
C LEU A 135 -9.43 -22.15 -7.41
N ASP A 136 -10.36 -22.37 -8.34
CA ASP A 136 -11.29 -23.49 -8.39
C ASP A 136 -12.13 -23.55 -7.11
N ASN A 137 -11.84 -24.46 -6.18
CA ASN A 137 -12.54 -24.57 -4.89
C ASN A 137 -11.77 -23.95 -3.70
N LYS A 138 -10.70 -23.19 -3.96
CA LYS A 138 -9.88 -22.52 -2.94
C LYS A 138 -9.96 -21.00 -3.09
N VAL A 139 -9.90 -20.30 -1.96
CA VAL A 139 -9.87 -18.83 -1.89
C VAL A 139 -8.60 -18.41 -1.15
N ILE A 140 -7.84 -17.48 -1.73
CA ILE A 140 -6.81 -16.74 -1.01
C ILE A 140 -7.44 -15.38 -0.67
N PRO A 141 -7.76 -15.13 0.61
CA PRO A 141 -8.34 -13.85 1.01
C PRO A 141 -7.31 -12.74 0.82
N MET A 142 -7.73 -11.63 0.21
CA MET A 142 -6.91 -10.44 0.04
C MET A 142 -7.41 -9.36 0.99
N SER A 143 -6.67 -9.13 2.06
CA SER A 143 -6.95 -8.11 3.08
C SER A 143 -5.70 -7.34 3.47
N PRO A 144 -5.81 -6.23 4.24
CA PRO A 144 -4.66 -5.55 4.84
C PRO A 144 -3.76 -6.49 5.66
N GLU A 145 -4.33 -7.48 6.34
CA GLU A 145 -3.62 -8.51 7.12
C GLU A 145 -2.88 -9.48 6.20
N SER A 146 -3.49 -9.91 5.09
CA SER A 146 -2.80 -10.66 4.04
C SER A 146 -1.61 -9.89 3.47
N PHE A 147 -1.76 -8.57 3.27
CA PHE A 147 -0.67 -7.69 2.81
C PHE A 147 0.44 -7.52 3.85
N HIS A 148 0.10 -7.46 5.15
CA HIS A 148 1.07 -7.48 6.23
C HIS A 148 1.93 -8.76 6.20
N LEU A 149 1.31 -9.93 6.08
CA LEU A 149 2.03 -11.20 5.99
C LEU A 149 2.88 -11.34 4.71
N LEU A 150 2.35 -10.91 3.57
CA LEU A 150 3.02 -11.09 2.27
C LEU A 150 4.20 -10.14 2.05
N LEU A 151 4.10 -8.90 2.56
CA LEU A 151 5.05 -7.83 2.26
C LEU A 151 5.78 -7.27 3.49
N GLY A 152 5.50 -7.79 4.69
CA GLY A 152 6.05 -7.27 5.95
C GLY A 152 5.62 -5.83 6.29
N LEU A 153 4.64 -5.28 5.57
CA LEU A 153 4.15 -3.91 5.76
C LEU A 153 3.54 -3.74 7.15
N PRO A 154 3.74 -2.60 7.84
CA PRO A 154 3.10 -2.35 9.13
C PRO A 154 1.58 -2.19 8.98
N LEU A 155 0.82 -2.91 9.82
CA LEU A 155 -0.61 -2.67 10.04
C LEU A 155 -0.88 -1.32 10.71
N GLY A 156 0.10 -0.83 11.48
CA GLY A 156 0.08 0.47 12.14
C GLY A 156 -1.10 0.71 13.08
N GLY A 157 -1.35 1.99 13.36
CA GLY A 157 -2.56 2.48 14.01
C GLY A 157 -3.00 3.87 13.53
N THR A 158 -2.17 4.55 12.74
CA THR A 158 -2.48 5.86 12.15
C THR A 158 -2.90 5.69 10.69
N SER A 159 -4.09 6.17 10.34
CA SER A 159 -4.58 6.16 8.95
C SER A 159 -3.75 7.06 8.05
N VAL A 160 -3.47 6.61 6.82
CA VAL A 160 -2.80 7.39 5.76
C VAL A 160 -3.81 8.32 5.11
N LEU A 161 -4.23 9.35 5.85
CA LEU A 161 -5.20 10.35 5.40
C LEU A 161 -4.59 11.75 5.55
N PHE A 162 -4.35 12.41 4.42
CA PHE A 162 -3.68 13.70 4.34
C PHE A 162 -4.36 14.61 3.32
N ASP A 163 -4.45 15.90 3.59
CA ASP A 163 -4.82 16.89 2.58
C ASP A 163 -3.74 16.93 1.50
N SER A 164 -4.09 16.60 0.26
CA SER A 164 -3.11 16.38 -0.80
C SER A 164 -2.37 17.64 -1.26
N GLU A 165 -2.96 18.82 -1.12
CA GLU A 165 -2.33 20.08 -1.57
C GLU A 165 -1.50 20.72 -0.44
N VAL A 166 -2.02 20.78 0.79
CA VAL A 166 -1.25 21.25 1.96
C VAL A 166 -0.01 20.38 2.17
N THR A 167 -0.19 19.06 2.15
CA THR A 167 0.90 18.09 2.33
C THR A 167 1.96 18.21 1.25
N LYS A 168 1.55 18.41 -0.01
CA LYS A 168 2.46 18.63 -1.13
C LYS A 168 3.27 19.92 -0.97
N VAL A 169 2.65 21.02 -0.55
CA VAL A 169 3.39 22.28 -0.29
C VAL A 169 4.42 22.10 0.83
N VAL A 170 4.05 21.47 1.95
CA VAL A 170 4.98 21.18 3.05
C VAL A 170 6.13 20.26 2.59
N PHE A 171 5.82 19.20 1.85
CA PHE A 171 6.82 18.27 1.30
C PHE A 171 7.79 18.97 0.34
N LEU A 172 7.29 19.85 -0.55
CA LEU A 172 8.11 20.64 -1.47
C LEU A 172 9.09 21.55 -0.74
N ASN A 173 8.63 22.23 0.32
CA ASN A 173 9.47 23.06 1.18
C ASN A 173 10.57 22.24 1.88
N ILE A 174 10.25 21.03 2.37
CA ILE A 174 11.21 20.13 3.02
C ILE A 174 12.29 19.65 2.03
N ILE A 175 11.92 19.28 0.81
CA ILE A 175 12.91 18.81 -0.18
C ILE A 175 13.67 19.96 -0.85
N GLY A 176 13.21 21.21 -0.71
CA GLY A 176 13.83 22.41 -1.29
C GLY A 176 13.54 22.63 -2.78
N GLU A 177 12.43 22.10 -3.29
CA GLU A 177 12.11 22.12 -4.73
C GLU A 177 10.81 22.89 -5.02
N PRO A 178 10.75 23.74 -6.07
CA PRO A 178 9.57 24.54 -6.38
C PRO A 178 8.41 23.72 -6.97
N THR A 179 8.70 22.52 -7.48
CA THR A 179 7.73 21.63 -8.13
C THR A 179 8.10 20.18 -7.84
N LEU A 180 7.12 19.27 -7.85
CA LEU A 180 7.34 17.88 -7.45
C LEU A 180 8.28 17.16 -8.44
N PRO A 181 9.48 16.73 -8.03
CA PRO A 181 10.42 16.07 -8.94
C PRO A 181 9.94 14.70 -9.41
N SER A 182 10.50 14.21 -10.53
CA SER A 182 10.21 12.86 -11.01
C SER A 182 10.74 11.77 -10.07
N ILE A 183 10.15 10.58 -10.12
CA ILE A 183 10.60 9.40 -9.34
C ILE A 183 12.08 9.10 -9.59
N LYS A 184 12.55 9.31 -10.84
CA LYS A 184 13.96 9.16 -11.23
C LYS A 184 14.88 10.13 -10.49
N TRP A 185 14.42 11.35 -10.23
CA TRP A 185 15.20 12.35 -9.51
C TRP A 185 15.42 11.94 -8.06
N PHE A 186 14.39 11.43 -7.37
CA PHE A 186 14.53 10.91 -6.00
C PHE A 186 15.48 9.71 -5.93
N GLY A 187 15.38 8.77 -6.89
CA GLY A 187 16.30 7.64 -6.99
C GLY A 187 17.75 8.03 -7.28
N LEU A 188 18.01 9.19 -7.88
CA LEU A 188 19.35 9.75 -8.01
C LEU A 188 19.78 10.56 -6.77
N ARG A 189 18.86 11.30 -6.14
CA ARG A 189 19.13 12.06 -4.90
C ARG A 189 19.57 11.13 -3.77
N MET A 190 18.93 9.98 -3.58
CA MET A 190 19.29 9.04 -2.52
C MET A 190 20.67 8.37 -2.67
N LEU A 191 21.25 8.42 -3.87
CA LEU A 191 22.60 7.87 -4.15
C LEU A 191 23.71 8.91 -3.96
N LYS A 192 23.38 10.15 -3.59
CA LYS A 192 24.37 11.18 -3.27
C LYS A 192 25.07 10.88 -1.95
N PRO A 193 26.39 11.11 -1.82
CA PRO A 193 27.12 10.83 -0.59
C PRO A 193 26.75 11.79 0.55
N ASP A 194 26.43 13.06 0.22
CA ASP A 194 26.16 14.19 1.10
C ASP A 194 24.74 14.24 1.70
N ILE A 195 23.88 13.29 1.35
CA ILE A 195 22.48 13.28 1.81
C ILE A 195 22.37 12.97 3.32
N SER A 196 21.45 13.63 4.02
CA SER A 196 21.10 13.29 5.41
C SER A 196 20.41 11.92 5.48
N ASP A 197 20.49 11.22 6.61
CA ASP A 197 19.84 9.91 6.75
C ASP A 197 18.30 9.99 6.64
N ILE A 198 17.71 11.09 7.12
CA ILE A 198 16.27 11.36 7.00
C ILE A 198 15.88 11.63 5.55
N ASP A 199 16.66 12.43 4.80
CA ASP A 199 16.40 12.66 3.37
C ASP A 199 16.64 11.42 2.52
N PHE A 200 17.62 10.60 2.89
CA PHE A 200 17.86 9.30 2.27
C PHE A 200 16.65 8.38 2.47
N LEU A 201 16.17 8.24 3.71
CA LEU A 201 14.98 7.44 4.03
C LEU A 201 13.73 7.97 3.30
N ARG A 202 13.54 9.30 3.27
CA ARG A 202 12.47 9.98 2.53
C ARG A 202 12.50 9.64 1.04
N CYS A 203 13.67 9.73 0.40
CA CYS A 203 13.82 9.40 -1.02
C CYS A 203 13.64 7.89 -1.28
N PHE A 204 14.18 7.04 -0.40
CA PHE A 204 14.05 5.58 -0.48
C PHE A 204 12.58 5.13 -0.41
N LEU A 205 11.85 5.59 0.61
CA LEU A 205 10.43 5.29 0.77
C LEU A 205 9.60 5.83 -0.40
N LEU A 206 9.86 7.05 -0.85
CA LEU A 206 9.17 7.63 -2.01
C LEU A 206 9.34 6.76 -3.26
N VAL A 207 10.58 6.32 -3.54
CA VAL A 207 10.84 5.44 -4.68
C VAL A 207 10.13 4.10 -4.47
N ALA A 208 10.23 3.47 -3.30
CA ALA A 208 9.54 2.22 -3.01
C ALA A 208 8.01 2.31 -3.21
N PHE A 209 7.38 3.36 -2.67
CA PHE A 209 5.96 3.64 -2.92
C PHE A 209 5.67 3.83 -4.41
N ALA A 210 6.46 4.63 -5.12
CA ALA A 210 6.20 4.95 -6.52
C ALA A 210 6.54 3.82 -7.51
N THR A 211 7.35 2.83 -7.14
CA THR A 211 7.82 1.77 -8.05
C THR A 211 7.32 0.38 -7.72
N VAL A 212 7.06 0.04 -6.45
CA VAL A 212 6.66 -1.33 -6.05
C VAL A 212 5.38 -1.37 -5.21
N LEU A 213 5.18 -0.49 -4.22
CA LEU A 213 4.03 -0.58 -3.30
C LEU A 213 2.74 0.05 -3.86
N CYS A 214 2.80 1.29 -4.35
CA CYS A 214 1.67 2.02 -4.96
C CYS A 214 2.09 2.67 -6.30
N PRO A 215 2.52 1.87 -7.30
CA PRO A 215 2.97 2.39 -8.58
C PRO A 215 1.83 3.04 -9.35
N ASN A 216 2.06 4.26 -9.83
CA ASN A 216 1.06 5.05 -10.53
C ASN A 216 1.35 5.14 -12.05
N SER A 217 0.42 5.70 -12.83
CA SER A 217 0.54 5.83 -14.30
C SER A 217 1.48 6.94 -14.77
N ASN A 218 2.02 7.75 -13.86
CA ASN A 218 2.81 8.94 -14.09
C ASN A 218 4.31 8.69 -13.82
N ILE A 219 5.16 9.64 -14.21
CA ILE A 219 6.59 9.69 -13.86
C ILE A 219 6.86 10.47 -12.56
N TYR A 220 5.82 11.08 -12.00
CA TYR A 220 5.84 11.86 -10.76
C TYR A 220 5.21 11.05 -9.60
N PRO A 221 5.66 11.25 -8.35
CA PRO A 221 5.06 10.65 -7.16
C PRO A 221 3.58 10.99 -7.00
N ASN A 222 2.82 10.11 -6.33
CA ASN A 222 1.43 10.39 -5.95
C ASN A 222 1.41 11.22 -4.66
N THR A 223 0.54 12.22 -4.57
CA THR A 223 0.40 13.08 -3.38
C THR A 223 -0.11 12.31 -2.15
N LYS A 224 -0.89 11.23 -2.35
CA LYS A 224 -1.52 10.44 -1.27
C LYS A 224 -0.58 9.99 -0.15
N TYR A 225 0.66 9.61 -0.47
CA TYR A 225 1.65 9.14 0.52
C TYR A 225 2.67 10.20 0.94
N LEU A 226 2.63 11.43 0.41
CA LEU A 226 3.61 12.47 0.74
C LEU A 226 3.59 12.85 2.24
N GLY A 227 2.47 12.62 2.93
CA GLY A 227 2.34 12.91 4.36
C GLY A 227 3.19 11.98 5.23
N ILE A 228 3.29 10.69 4.88
CA ILE A 228 4.24 9.75 5.49
C ILE A 228 5.68 10.25 5.30
N LEU A 229 5.94 10.93 4.19
CA LEU A 229 7.28 11.40 3.80
C LEU A 229 7.63 12.79 4.36
N ILE A 230 6.70 13.48 5.03
CA ILE A 230 7.01 14.69 5.81
C ILE A 230 7.94 14.29 6.97
N ASP A 231 7.54 13.29 7.76
CA ASP A 231 8.38 12.63 8.76
C ASP A 231 8.49 11.12 8.47
N PRO A 232 9.47 10.71 7.65
CA PRO A 232 9.65 9.31 7.28
C PRO A 232 10.09 8.42 8.45
N THR A 233 10.44 8.98 9.61
CA THR A 233 10.84 8.18 10.78
C THR A 233 9.65 7.48 11.43
N GLN A 234 8.44 7.99 11.22
CA GLN A 234 7.19 7.46 11.79
C GLN A 234 6.46 6.48 10.85
N VAL A 235 7.12 6.07 9.76
CA VAL A 235 6.62 5.17 8.71
C VAL A 235 5.98 3.87 9.25
N THR A 236 6.49 3.32 10.34
CA THR A 236 5.99 2.10 11.00
C THR A 236 4.68 2.29 11.79
N ASN A 237 4.33 3.52 12.15
CA ASN A 237 3.11 3.83 12.90
C ASN A 237 1.87 3.94 11.99
N TYR A 238 2.09 4.15 10.70
CA TYR A 238 1.04 4.25 9.69
C TYR A 238 0.53 2.87 9.27
N GLY A 239 -0.77 2.77 8.98
CA GLY A 239 -1.39 1.56 8.43
C GLY A 239 -1.06 1.33 6.96
N LEU A 240 0.22 1.06 6.68
CA LEU A 240 0.73 0.90 5.32
C LEU A 240 0.15 -0.33 4.63
N SER A 241 -0.12 -1.42 5.34
CA SER A 241 -0.72 -2.61 4.70
C SER A 241 -2.10 -2.30 4.14
N LYS A 242 -2.92 -1.53 4.88
CA LYS A 242 -4.22 -1.06 4.39
C LYS A 242 -4.05 -0.07 3.24
N PHE A 243 -3.17 0.92 3.40
CA PHE A 243 -2.93 1.93 2.36
C PHE A 243 -2.43 1.32 1.03
N VAL A 244 -1.56 0.32 1.10
CA VAL A 244 -1.03 -0.39 -0.07
C VAL A 244 -2.10 -1.32 -0.68
N PHE A 245 -2.91 -1.99 0.14
CA PHE A 245 -4.09 -2.72 -0.31
C PHE A 245 -5.05 -1.79 -1.08
N ASP A 246 -5.46 -0.66 -0.49
CA ASP A 246 -6.32 0.37 -1.11
C ASP A 246 -5.69 1.04 -2.37
N CYS A 247 -4.39 0.83 -2.61
CA CYS A 247 -3.65 1.32 -3.78
C CYS A 247 -3.64 0.33 -4.96
N LEU A 248 -3.77 -0.98 -4.69
CA LEU A 248 -3.60 -2.05 -5.68
C LEU A 248 -4.90 -2.75 -6.08
N MET A 249 -5.95 -2.62 -5.25
CA MET A 249 -7.28 -3.20 -5.44
C MET A 249 -8.29 -2.15 -5.91
#